data_AF-A0A820EQ58-F1
#
_entry.id   AF-A0A820EQ58-F1
#
_cell.length_a   1.000
_cell.length_b   1.000
_cell.length_c   1.000
_cell.angle_alpha   90.00
_cell.angle_beta   90.00
_cell.angle_gamma   90.00
#
_symmetry.space_group_name_H-M   'P 1'
#
loop_
_entity.id
_entity.type
_entity.pdbx_description
1 polymer ?
#
loop_
_entity_poly.entity_id
_entity_poly.type
_entity_poly.pdbx_seq_one_letter_code
_entity_poly.pdbx_strand_id
1 'polypeptide(L)'
;LTIFNICKGVLGSCTSTFCLNGGICREREFGNSRYKYCQCRPGWNGLQCDKQYFRCKSAGDFVDEYMKNQGKYFWCIPYNNEYLIKQLSCPNGLKFNSEEQLCL
;
A
#
# COMPACT_ATOMS: atom_id res chain seq x y z
N LEU A 1 6.62 -17.16 -24.62
CA LEU A 1 5.31 -16.51 -24.41
C LEU A 1 5.32 -15.92 -23.01
N THR A 2 5.77 -14.68 -22.92
CA THR A 2 6.18 -14.00 -21.69
C THR A 2 5.15 -12.92 -21.41
N ILE A 3 4.33 -13.05 -20.37
CA ILE A 3 3.56 -11.91 -19.85
C ILE A 3 3.65 -11.92 -18.33
N PHE A 4 4.68 -11.22 -17.86
CA PHE A 4 4.72 -10.59 -16.55
C PHE A 4 3.49 -9.69 -16.40
N ASN A 5 2.52 -10.08 -15.57
CA ASN A 5 1.64 -9.18 -14.79
C ASN A 5 0.72 -9.99 -13.85
N ILE A 6 1.32 -10.91 -13.08
CA ILE A 6 0.64 -11.54 -11.95
C ILE A 6 0.91 -10.62 -10.75
N CYS A 7 -0.14 -10.07 -10.12
CA CYS A 7 -0.05 -9.43 -8.80
C CYS A 7 0.90 -10.26 -7.92
N LYS A 8 1.93 -9.64 -7.31
CA LYS A 8 2.97 -10.27 -6.46
C LYS A 8 2.40 -11.34 -5.52
N GLY A 9 2.20 -12.55 -6.02
CA GLY A 9 1.41 -13.58 -5.37
C GLY A 9 2.09 -14.92 -5.54
N VAL A 10 1.95 -15.77 -4.53
CA VAL A 10 2.58 -17.09 -4.46
C VAL A 10 1.52 -18.18 -4.47
N LEU A 11 1.88 -19.36 -4.95
CA LEU A 11 0.95 -20.50 -4.97
C LEU A 11 0.48 -20.86 -3.56
N GLY A 12 -0.80 -21.23 -3.47
CA GLY A 12 -1.43 -21.71 -2.25
C GLY A 12 -2.54 -20.80 -1.72
N SER A 13 -3.05 -21.16 -0.55
CA SER A 13 -4.19 -20.52 0.11
C SER A 13 -3.74 -19.60 1.25
N CYS A 14 -4.60 -18.63 1.56
CA CYS A 14 -4.42 -17.71 2.66
C CYS A 14 -4.38 -18.43 4.00
N THR A 15 -3.41 -18.02 4.80
CA THR A 15 -3.31 -18.36 6.22
C THR A 15 -3.30 -17.06 7.02
N SER A 16 -3.72 -17.11 8.28
CA SER A 16 -3.76 -15.94 9.16
C SER A 16 -2.39 -15.29 9.37
N THR A 17 -1.30 -16.02 9.14
CA THR A 17 0.09 -15.57 9.36
C THR A 17 0.83 -15.17 8.09
N PHE A 18 0.24 -15.35 6.90
CA PHE A 18 0.96 -15.07 5.66
C PHE A 18 1.24 -13.58 5.46
N CYS A 19 0.28 -12.72 5.81
CA CYS A 19 0.44 -11.27 5.75
C CYS A 19 0.72 -10.72 7.14
N LEU A 20 1.79 -9.94 7.25
CA LEU A 20 2.26 -9.31 8.47
C LEU A 20 1.72 -7.89 8.60
N ASN A 21 1.94 -7.27 9.76
CA ASN A 21 1.65 -5.86 10.04
C ASN A 21 0.21 -5.42 9.70
N GLY A 22 -0.74 -6.34 9.92
CA GLY A 22 -2.15 -6.10 9.69
C GLY A 22 -2.56 -6.06 8.20
N GLY A 23 -1.73 -6.60 7.31
CA GLY A 23 -2.09 -6.84 5.91
C GLY A 23 -3.21 -7.88 5.78
N ILE A 24 -4.02 -7.74 4.73
CA ILE A 24 -5.15 -8.63 4.45
C ILE A 24 -4.71 -9.63 3.39
N CYS A 25 -4.76 -10.93 3.72
CA CYS A 25 -4.51 -11.97 2.73
C CYS A 25 -5.70 -12.10 1.77
N ARG A 26 -5.41 -12.16 0.47
CA ARG A 26 -6.38 -12.40 -0.60
C ARG A 26 -5.93 -13.56 -1.47
N GLU A 27 -6.90 -14.27 -2.02
CA GLU A 27 -6.69 -15.34 -2.98
C GLU A 27 -7.16 -14.90 -4.37
N ARG A 28 -6.55 -15.47 -5.40
CA ARG A 28 -6.97 -15.35 -6.80
C ARG A 28 -6.74 -16.69 -7.49
N GLU A 29 -7.75 -17.17 -8.20
CA GLU A 29 -7.64 -18.37 -9.03
C GLU A 29 -7.27 -18.00 -10.47
N PHE A 30 -6.37 -18.78 -11.07
CA PHE A 30 -5.96 -18.63 -12.47
C PHE A 30 -5.74 -20.03 -13.06
N GLY A 31 -6.64 -20.43 -13.96
CA GLY A 31 -6.73 -21.82 -14.41
C GLY A 31 -7.00 -22.76 -13.22
N ASN A 32 -6.24 -23.85 -13.14
CA ASN A 32 -6.34 -24.82 -12.03
C ASN A 32 -5.44 -24.47 -10.82
N SER A 33 -4.86 -23.28 -10.80
CA SER A 33 -3.95 -22.83 -9.74
C SER A 33 -4.57 -21.73 -8.89
N ARG A 34 -4.32 -21.79 -7.59
CA ARG A 34 -4.68 -20.76 -6.63
C ARG A 34 -3.43 -20.02 -6.17
N TYR A 35 -3.49 -18.70 -6.20
CA TYR A 35 -2.44 -17.81 -5.75
C TYR A 35 -2.96 -16.96 -4.58
N LYS A 36 -2.10 -16.73 -3.60
CA LYS A 36 -2.34 -15.80 -2.49
C LYS A 36 -1.42 -14.59 -2.58
N TYR A 37 -1.91 -13.45 -2.15
CA TYR A 37 -1.15 -12.20 -2.09
C TYR A 37 -1.65 -11.33 -0.94
N CYS A 38 -0.83 -10.39 -0.50
CA CYS A 38 -1.19 -9.49 0.59
C CYS A 38 -1.63 -8.11 0.06
N GLN A 39 -2.76 -7.64 0.57
CA GLN A 39 -3.15 -6.24 0.52
C GLN A 39 -2.59 -5.54 1.76
N CYS A 40 -1.49 -4.81 1.60
CA CYS A 40 -0.80 -4.16 2.70
C CYS A 40 -1.53 -2.91 3.19
N ARG A 41 -1.37 -2.62 4.49
CA ARG A 41 -1.78 -1.33 5.06
C ARG A 41 -0.90 -0.20 4.50
N PRO A 42 -1.41 1.05 4.47
CA PRO A 42 -0.61 2.22 4.13
C PRO A 42 0.73 2.25 4.88
N GLY A 43 1.81 2.55 4.16
CA GLY A 43 3.18 2.58 4.67
C GLY A 43 3.90 1.22 4.77
N TRP A 44 3.24 0.12 4.39
CA TRP A 44 3.84 -1.22 4.31
C TRP A 44 3.84 -1.76 2.88
N ASN A 45 4.91 -2.46 2.52
CA ASN A 45 5.03 -3.19 1.26
C ASN A 45 5.80 -4.51 1.45
N GLY A 46 6.10 -5.19 0.35
CA GLY A 46 6.68 -6.54 0.35
C GLY A 46 5.64 -7.61 0.06
N LEU A 47 6.08 -8.85 -0.17
CA LEU A 47 5.19 -9.97 -0.50
C LEU A 47 4.24 -10.28 0.67
N GLN A 48 4.76 -10.11 1.90
CA GLN A 48 4.06 -10.40 3.14
C GLN A 48 3.75 -9.14 3.96
N CYS A 49 3.87 -7.94 3.36
CA CYS A 49 3.76 -6.67 4.09
C CYS A 49 4.78 -6.52 5.24
N ASP A 50 5.98 -7.06 5.03
CA ASP A 50 7.08 -7.15 5.99
C ASP A 50 8.00 -5.92 5.98
N LYS A 51 7.87 -5.05 4.98
CA LYS A 51 8.75 -3.89 4.78
C LYS A 51 8.00 -2.60 5.05
N GLN A 52 8.35 -1.90 6.13
CA GLN A 52 7.88 -0.56 6.38
C GLN A 52 8.66 0.43 5.51
N TYR A 53 7.96 1.21 4.70
CA TYR A 53 8.60 2.27 3.88
C TYR A 53 8.16 3.67 4.29
N PHE A 54 7.09 3.79 5.08
CA PHE A 54 6.60 5.07 5.55
C PHE A 54 6.07 4.98 7.00
N ARG A 55 6.30 6.06 7.75
CA ARG A 55 5.72 6.32 9.06
C ARG A 55 5.49 7.82 9.19
N CYS A 56 4.40 8.22 9.85
CA CYS A 56 4.17 9.63 10.16
C CYS A 56 5.25 10.15 11.12
N LYS A 57 5.73 11.37 10.87
CA LYS A 57 6.62 12.10 11.78
C LYS A 57 5.89 13.26 12.47
N SER A 58 4.84 13.77 11.85
CA SER A 58 3.93 14.80 12.34
C SER A 58 2.55 14.60 11.73
N ALA A 59 1.57 15.37 12.18
CA ALA A 59 0.29 15.49 11.49
C ALA A 59 0.48 16.20 10.14
N GLY A 60 -0.39 15.91 9.18
CA GLY A 60 -0.40 16.56 7.86
C GLY A 60 -0.29 15.59 6.69
N ASP A 61 -0.07 16.15 5.51
CA ASP A 61 -0.05 15.41 4.26
C ASP A 61 1.39 15.20 3.75
N PHE A 62 1.69 13.97 3.31
CA PHE A 62 3.00 13.54 2.88
C PHE A 62 2.93 12.81 1.55
N VAL A 63 3.88 13.03 0.66
CA VAL A 63 3.97 12.26 -0.60
C VAL A 63 4.17 10.78 -0.29
N ASP A 64 3.42 9.91 -0.96
CA ASP A 64 3.72 8.50 -0.97
C ASP A 64 4.80 8.24 -2.04
N GLU A 65 6.07 8.28 -1.64
CA GLU A 65 7.20 8.08 -2.55
C GLU A 65 7.13 6.75 -3.34
N TYR A 66 6.51 5.71 -2.75
CA TYR A 66 6.36 4.41 -3.40
C TYR A 66 5.31 4.46 -4.52
N MET A 67 4.28 5.31 -4.40
CA MET A 67 3.14 5.39 -5.33
C MET A 67 2.92 6.80 -5.92
N LYS A 68 3.92 7.69 -5.84
CA LYS A 68 3.80 9.10 -6.27
C LYS A 68 3.38 9.27 -7.73
N ASN A 69 3.79 8.34 -8.59
CA ASN A 69 3.41 8.35 -10.01
C ASN A 69 1.92 8.05 -10.24
N GLN A 70 1.22 7.50 -9.25
CA GLN A 70 -0.22 7.28 -9.25
C GLN A 70 -0.97 8.39 -8.51
N GLY A 71 -0.29 9.51 -8.19
CA GLY A 71 -0.87 10.62 -7.44
C GLY A 71 -1.24 10.25 -6.00
N LYS A 72 -0.59 9.25 -5.41
CA LYS A 72 -0.86 8.82 -4.04
C LYS A 72 -0.11 9.70 -3.03
N TYR A 73 -0.76 9.96 -1.90
CA TYR A 73 -0.19 10.64 -0.75
C TYR A 73 -0.78 10.09 0.54
N PHE A 74 -0.14 10.36 1.67
CA PHE A 74 -0.58 9.99 3.01
C PHE A 74 -1.14 11.19 3.74
N TRP A 75 -2.23 10.98 4.47
CA TRP A 75 -2.76 11.90 5.46
C TRP A 75 -2.56 11.31 6.86
N CYS A 76 -1.72 11.96 7.66
CA CYS A 76 -1.36 11.57 9.01
C CYS A 76 -2.23 12.29 10.04
N ILE A 77 -3.03 11.52 10.78
CA ILE A 77 -4.00 12.04 11.76
C ILE A 77 -3.55 11.65 13.18
N PRO A 78 -3.36 12.59 14.12
CA PRO A 78 -3.05 12.26 15.52
C PRO A 78 -4.10 11.36 16.16
N TYR A 79 -3.66 10.29 16.82
CA TYR A 79 -4.53 9.36 17.54
C TYR A 79 -3.77 8.62 18.64
N ASN A 80 -4.22 8.71 19.89
CA ASN A 80 -3.66 8.00 21.05
C ASN A 80 -2.12 8.02 21.12
N ASN A 81 -1.51 9.21 21.07
CA ASN A 81 -0.05 9.43 21.09
C ASN A 81 0.73 8.88 19.88
N GLU A 82 0.04 8.39 18.84
CA GLU A 82 0.60 8.02 17.54
C GLU A 82 -0.17 8.71 16.40
N TYR A 83 -0.05 8.18 15.18
CA TYR A 83 -0.74 8.67 13.98
C TYR A 83 -1.44 7.54 13.24
N LEU A 84 -2.69 7.79 12.83
CA LEU A 84 -3.35 6.99 11.81
C LEU A 84 -2.87 7.43 10.42
N ILE A 85 -2.44 6.47 9.61
CA ILE A 85 -2.04 6.72 8.22
C ILE A 85 -3.22 6.39 7.30
N LYS A 86 -3.72 7.38 6.57
CA LYS A 86 -4.65 7.18 5.44
C LYS A 86 -3.91 7.42 4.13
N GLN A 87 -4.03 6.50 3.18
CA GLN A 87 -3.51 6.72 1.82
C GLN A 87 -4.63 7.24 0.92
N LEU A 88 -4.41 8.39 0.29
CA LEU A 88 -5.36 9.08 -0.56
C LEU A 88 -4.82 9.20 -1.99
N SER A 89 -5.69 9.58 -2.92
CA SER A 89 -5.37 9.82 -4.32
C SER A 89 -5.71 11.25 -4.69
N CYS A 90 -4.80 11.91 -5.40
CA CYS A 90 -5.13 13.13 -6.12
C CYS A 90 -6.15 12.84 -7.24
N PRO A 91 -7.07 13.79 -7.51
CA PRO A 91 -8.02 13.67 -8.61
C PRO A 91 -7.32 13.82 -9.96
N ASN A 92 -7.95 13.31 -11.03
CA ASN A 92 -7.60 13.56 -12.42
C ASN A 92 -6.13 13.26 -12.81
N GLY A 93 -5.46 12.36 -12.08
CA GLY A 93 -4.07 11.99 -12.35
C GLY A 93 -3.03 13.04 -11.94
N LEU A 94 -3.44 14.08 -11.20
CA LEU A 94 -2.53 15.05 -10.59
C LEU A 94 -1.60 14.38 -9.59
N LYS A 95 -0.49 15.05 -9.25
CA LYS A 95 0.48 14.57 -8.26
C LYS A 95 0.42 15.45 -7.02
N PHE A 96 0.59 14.84 -5.86
CA PHE A 96 0.66 15.60 -4.62
C PHE A 96 2.02 16.31 -4.54
N ASN A 97 2.00 17.63 -4.40
CA ASN A 97 3.18 18.44 -4.14
C ASN A 97 3.29 18.68 -2.62
N SER A 98 4.42 18.29 -2.03
CA SER A 98 4.64 18.44 -0.58
C SER A 98 5.09 19.85 -0.16
N GLU A 99 5.64 20.64 -1.06
CA GLU A 99 6.02 22.03 -0.78
C GLU A 99 4.78 22.92 -0.72
N GLU A 100 3.87 22.74 -1.69
CA GLU A 100 2.63 23.51 -1.83
C GLU A 100 1.44 22.88 -1.08
N GLN A 101 1.59 21.65 -0.56
CA GLN A 101 0.54 20.91 0.16
C GLN A 101 -0.76 20.74 -0.65
N LEU A 102 -0.67 20.57 -1.97
CA LEU A 102 -1.82 20.42 -2.86
C LEU A 102 -1.53 19.52 -4.07
N CYS A 103 -2.58 19.04 -4.73
CA CYS A 103 -2.49 18.22 -5.94
C CYS A 103 -2.36 19.12 -7.18
N LEU A 104 -1.28 18.93 -7.95
CA LEU A 104 -0.99 19.68 -9.19
C LEU A 104 -0.26 18.83 -10.23
#